data_AF-B7P325-F1
#
_entry.id   AF-B7P325-F1
#
_cell.length_a   1.000
_cell.length_b   1.000
_cell.length_c   1.000
_cell.angle_alpha   90.00
_cell.angle_beta   90.00
_cell.angle_gamma   90.00
#
_symmetry.space_group_name_H-M   'P 1'
#
loop_
_entity.id
_entity.type
_entity.pdbx_description
1 polymer ?
#
loop_
_entity_poly.entity_id
_entity_poly.type
_entity_poly.pdbx_seq_one_letter_code
_entity_poly.pdbx_strand_id
1 'polypeptide(L)'
;MASSSWGPCLGLLCLAMGCDAYHNGAPLRQCAQMTPFHRPLGAPQADAAYPPQTVPSPYTVTADKQTDQVINVKLNGTRTFKGFFVQARETADLDKLVPGTFAFTDSETKTVDCSDIPNVSWHAETKK
;
A
#
# COMPACT_ATOMS: atom_id res chain seq x y z
N MET A 1 12.72 57.01 5.17
CA MET A 1 11.78 55.98 5.66
C MET A 1 12.17 54.68 5.00
N ALA A 2 12.83 53.78 5.72
CA ALA A 2 13.30 52.50 5.20
C ALA A 2 12.25 51.41 5.49
N SER A 3 11.77 50.73 4.45
CA SER A 3 10.84 49.60 4.56
C SER A 3 11.60 48.34 4.98
N SER A 4 11.12 47.71 6.06
CA SER A 4 11.65 46.44 6.58
C SER A 4 11.15 45.27 5.73
N SER A 5 12.05 44.59 5.01
CA SER A 5 11.76 43.42 4.19
C SER A 5 12.01 42.12 4.97
N TRP A 6 11.10 41.75 5.88
CA TRP A 6 11.18 40.47 6.61
C TRP A 6 10.25 39.38 6.05
N GLY A 7 9.65 39.60 4.88
CA GLY A 7 8.77 38.64 4.22
C GLY A 7 9.43 37.38 3.62
N PRO A 8 10.67 37.39 3.08
CA PRO A 8 11.15 36.26 2.29
C PRO A 8 11.68 35.09 3.13
N CYS A 9 12.07 35.32 4.40
CA CYS A 9 12.66 34.26 5.24
C CYS A 9 11.61 33.28 5.79
N LEU A 10 10.36 33.72 6.00
CA LEU A 10 9.31 32.86 6.57
C LEU A 10 8.71 31.90 5.53
N GLY A 11 8.70 32.30 4.25
CA GLY A 11 8.18 31.46 3.16
C GLY A 11 9.08 30.26 2.81
N LEU A 12 10.40 30.40 2.99
CA LEU A 12 11.37 29.34 2.66
C LEU A 12 11.42 28.22 3.72
N LEU A 13 11.07 28.51 4.97
CA LEU A 13 11.18 27.54 6.07
C LEU A 13 10.06 26.48 6.06
N CYS A 14 8.90 26.78 5.47
CA CYS A 14 7.77 25.85 5.40
C CYS A 14 7.94 24.71 4.37
N LEU A 15 8.82 24.86 3.37
CA LEU A 15 9.07 23.81 2.36
C LEU A 15 10.05 22.71 2.81
N ALA A 16 10.69 22.87 3.97
CA ALA A 16 11.62 21.88 4.52
C ALA A 16 10.94 20.80 5.37
N MET A 17 9.60 20.80 5.49
CA MET A 17 8.84 19.70 6.06
C MET A 17 8.83 18.53 5.06
N GLY A 18 9.94 17.82 4.98
CA GLY A 18 10.06 16.57 4.23
C GLY A 18 9.05 15.56 4.76
N CYS A 19 8.20 15.05 3.88
CA CYS A 19 7.38 13.89 4.19
C CYS A 19 8.27 12.66 4.03
N ASP A 20 8.58 11.96 5.12
CA ASP A 20 9.18 10.62 5.07
C ASP A 20 8.12 9.61 4.58
N ALA A 21 7.81 9.71 3.29
CA ALA A 21 7.08 8.69 2.57
C ALA A 21 8.09 7.79 1.85
N TYR A 22 7.87 6.48 1.88
CA TYR A 22 8.60 5.56 1.00
C TYR A 22 8.29 5.97 -0.44
N HIS A 23 9.30 6.51 -1.13
CA HIS A 23 9.19 7.17 -2.44
C HIS A 23 8.74 6.21 -3.56
N ASN A 24 8.78 4.91 -3.30
CA ASN A 24 8.68 3.87 -4.32
C ASN A 24 7.30 3.19 -4.40
N GLY A 25 6.28 3.65 -3.66
CA GLY A 25 5.04 2.88 -3.50
C GLY A 25 5.30 1.53 -2.81
N ALA A 26 4.39 0.57 -2.91
CA ALA A 26 4.61 -0.80 -2.43
C ALA A 26 5.85 -1.36 -3.13
N PRO A 27 6.88 -1.79 -2.37
CA PRO A 27 8.11 -2.21 -3.01
C PRO A 27 7.90 -3.51 -3.81
N LEU A 28 8.58 -3.62 -4.95
CA LEU A 28 8.41 -4.74 -5.89
C LEU A 28 8.58 -6.11 -5.22
N ARG A 29 9.47 -6.25 -4.23
CA ARG A 29 9.66 -7.51 -3.48
C ARG A 29 8.37 -8.02 -2.80
N GLN A 30 7.45 -7.12 -2.45
CA GLN A 30 6.19 -7.43 -1.79
C GLN A 30 5.18 -8.07 -2.75
N CYS A 31 5.33 -7.86 -4.07
CA CYS A 31 4.53 -8.51 -5.10
C CYS A 31 4.60 -10.04 -5.02
N ALA A 32 5.77 -10.62 -4.73
CA ALA A 32 5.91 -12.07 -4.61
C ALA A 32 5.53 -12.58 -3.22
N GLN A 33 6.07 -11.93 -2.18
CA GLN A 33 6.07 -12.48 -0.82
C GLN A 33 4.86 -12.07 0.03
N MET A 34 4.07 -11.08 -0.40
CA MET A 34 2.93 -10.53 0.36
C MET A 34 3.27 -10.15 1.81
N THR A 35 4.55 -9.90 2.09
CA THR A 35 5.05 -9.66 3.44
C THR A 35 5.42 -8.18 3.57
N PRO A 36 4.65 -7.38 4.32
CA PRO A 36 4.98 -6.00 4.54
C PRO A 36 6.18 -5.91 5.49
N PHE A 37 7.38 -5.69 4.94
CA PHE A 37 8.63 -5.48 5.70
C PHE A 37 8.64 -4.11 6.44
N HIS A 38 7.52 -3.73 7.07
CA HIS A 38 7.43 -2.51 7.86
C HIS A 38 8.27 -2.65 9.12
N ARG A 39 8.94 -1.56 9.49
CA ARG A 39 9.74 -1.44 10.71
C ARG A 39 9.15 -0.39 11.64
N PRO A 40 9.47 -0.43 12.94
CA PRO A 40 9.16 0.66 13.84
C PRO A 40 9.67 1.99 13.32
N LEU A 41 8.84 3.03 13.44
CA LEU A 41 9.21 4.37 12.98
C LEU A 41 10.46 4.85 13.74
N GLY A 42 11.50 5.26 13.00
CA GLY A 42 12.78 5.70 13.58
C GLY A 42 13.76 4.58 13.94
N ALA A 43 13.42 3.32 13.69
CA ALA A 43 14.32 2.18 13.93
C ALA A 43 15.44 2.09 12.87
N PRO A 44 16.70 1.86 13.27
CA PRO A 44 17.80 1.51 12.36
C PRO A 44 17.45 0.37 11.40
N GLN A 45 18.06 0.37 10.21
CA GLN A 45 17.84 -0.66 9.18
C GLN A 45 18.28 -2.07 9.62
N ALA A 46 19.11 -2.16 10.66
CA ALA A 46 19.49 -3.43 11.30
C ALA A 46 18.37 -4.06 12.13
N ASP A 47 17.31 -3.31 12.46
CA ASP A 47 16.21 -3.81 13.28
C ASP A 47 15.24 -4.67 12.47
N ALA A 48 14.67 -5.66 13.16
CA ALA A 48 13.71 -6.61 12.60
C ALA A 48 12.41 -5.90 12.17
N ALA A 49 11.80 -6.40 11.10
CA ALA A 49 10.46 -5.99 10.69
C ALA A 49 9.44 -6.34 11.79
N TYR A 50 8.30 -5.65 11.79
CA TYR A 50 7.18 -6.00 12.67
C TYR A 50 6.80 -7.47 12.49
N PRO A 51 6.63 -8.23 13.60
CA PRO A 51 6.20 -9.61 13.50
C PRO A 51 4.76 -9.67 12.98
N PRO A 52 4.38 -10.77 12.29
CA PRO A 52 3.00 -11.00 11.89
C PRO A 52 2.05 -10.97 13.09
N GLN A 53 0.83 -10.50 12.86
CA GLN A 53 -0.18 -10.47 13.90
C GLN A 53 -0.58 -11.90 14.31
N THR A 54 -0.60 -12.18 15.62
CA THR A 54 -0.95 -13.51 16.18
C THR A 54 -2.33 -13.57 16.84
N VAL A 55 -3.00 -12.42 16.98
CA VAL A 55 -4.37 -12.30 17.50
C VAL A 55 -5.37 -12.11 16.35
N PRO A 56 -6.69 -12.24 16.57
CA PRO A 56 -7.68 -12.00 15.52
C PRO A 56 -7.51 -10.63 14.85
N SER A 57 -7.50 -10.62 13.50
CA SER A 57 -7.38 -9.39 12.70
C SER A 57 -8.50 -8.40 13.02
N PRO A 58 -8.20 -7.12 13.30
CA PRO A 58 -9.24 -6.09 13.40
C PRO A 58 -9.78 -5.67 12.02
N TYR A 59 -9.27 -6.28 10.94
CA TYR A 59 -9.62 -6.06 9.55
C TYR A 59 -10.16 -7.35 8.90
N THR A 60 -11.09 -7.22 7.97
CA THR A 60 -11.67 -8.33 7.20
C THR A 60 -11.58 -8.05 5.70
N VAL A 61 -11.50 -9.13 4.93
CA VAL A 61 -11.60 -9.13 3.47
C VAL A 61 -12.74 -10.06 3.09
N THR A 62 -13.71 -9.57 2.31
CA THR A 62 -14.76 -10.40 1.72
C THR A 62 -14.64 -10.40 0.21
N ALA A 63 -15.00 -11.51 -0.41
CA ALA A 63 -15.00 -11.68 -1.86
C ALA A 63 -16.36 -12.26 -2.28
N ASP A 64 -17.18 -11.42 -2.90
CA ASP A 64 -18.55 -11.75 -3.26
C ASP A 64 -18.64 -11.90 -4.79
N LYS A 65 -18.79 -13.14 -5.25
CA LYS A 65 -18.95 -13.45 -6.67
C LYS A 65 -20.26 -12.85 -7.19
N GLN A 66 -20.16 -12.09 -8.27
CA GLN A 66 -21.29 -11.50 -8.99
C GLN A 66 -21.66 -12.35 -10.22
N THR A 67 -22.68 -11.91 -10.95
CA THR A 67 -22.91 -12.40 -12.31
C THR A 67 -21.73 -11.98 -13.21
N ASP A 68 -21.43 -12.77 -14.24
CA ASP A 68 -20.45 -12.40 -15.29
C ASP A 68 -18.97 -12.38 -14.89
N GLN A 69 -18.55 -13.29 -14.00
CA GLN A 69 -17.14 -13.48 -13.59
C GLN A 69 -16.52 -12.29 -12.83
N VAL A 70 -17.34 -11.32 -12.43
CA VAL A 70 -16.92 -10.20 -11.56
C VAL A 70 -16.91 -10.66 -10.11
N ILE A 71 -15.91 -10.23 -9.34
CA ILE A 71 -15.81 -10.47 -7.90
C ILE A 71 -15.74 -9.12 -7.21
N ASN A 72 -16.71 -8.84 -6.33
CA ASN A 72 -16.67 -7.66 -5.47
C ASN A 72 -15.80 -7.98 -4.27
N VAL A 73 -14.66 -7.29 -4.17
CA VAL A 73 -13.75 -7.41 -3.03
C VAL A 73 -13.96 -6.22 -2.10
N LYS A 74 -14.20 -6.48 -0.82
CA LYS A 74 -14.38 -5.44 0.19
C LYS A 74 -13.39 -5.64 1.34
N LEU A 75 -12.62 -4.60 1.61
CA LEU A 75 -11.80 -4.50 2.81
C LEU A 75 -12.55 -3.67 3.85
N ASN A 76 -12.63 -4.18 5.08
CA ASN A 76 -13.27 -3.47 6.17
C ASN A 76 -12.41 -3.57 7.44
N GLY A 77 -12.65 -2.70 8.41
CA GLY A 77 -11.96 -2.75 9.69
C GLY A 77 -12.66 -1.96 10.76
N THR A 78 -12.40 -2.35 12.01
CA THR A 78 -12.83 -1.57 13.19
C THR A 78 -11.93 -0.35 13.45
N ARG A 79 -10.80 -0.27 12.74
CA ARG A 79 -9.84 0.83 12.78
C ARG A 79 -9.54 1.26 11.35
N THR A 80 -9.12 2.52 11.17
CA THR A 80 -8.61 3.00 9.90
C THR A 80 -7.27 2.33 9.58
N PHE A 81 -7.17 1.61 8.46
CA PHE A 81 -5.89 1.16 7.93
C PHE A 81 -5.16 2.32 7.24
N LYS A 82 -3.83 2.31 7.26
CA LYS A 82 -2.99 3.34 6.62
C LYS A 82 -2.56 2.98 5.19
N GLY A 83 -2.89 1.77 4.77
CA GLY A 83 -2.69 1.24 3.44
C GLY A 83 -3.02 -0.24 3.41
N PHE A 84 -3.14 -0.79 2.21
CA PHE A 84 -3.32 -2.21 1.98
C PHE A 84 -2.58 -2.65 0.72
N PHE A 85 -2.43 -3.96 0.58
CA PHE A 85 -1.94 -4.60 -0.61
C PHE A 85 -2.71 -5.90 -0.83
N VAL A 86 -3.34 -6.06 -2.00
CA VAL A 86 -4.24 -7.20 -2.29
C VAL A 86 -3.85 -7.89 -3.60
N GLN A 87 -3.97 -9.22 -3.61
CA GLN A 87 -3.76 -10.07 -4.77
C GLN A 87 -4.83 -11.14 -4.88
N ALA A 88 -5.15 -11.52 -6.11
CA ALA A 88 -5.97 -12.70 -6.40
C ALA A 88 -5.05 -13.86 -6.82
N ARG A 89 -5.04 -14.94 -6.03
CA ARG A 89 -4.25 -16.16 -6.28
C ARG A 89 -5.15 -17.36 -6.48
N GLU A 90 -4.70 -18.34 -7.25
CA GLU A 90 -5.44 -19.58 -7.43
C GLU A 90 -5.46 -20.37 -6.11
N THR A 91 -6.60 -20.96 -5.76
CA THR A 91 -6.74 -21.73 -4.51
C THR A 91 -5.86 -22.98 -4.51
N ALA A 92 -5.63 -23.57 -5.69
CA ALA A 92 -4.85 -24.81 -5.84
C ALA A 92 -3.34 -24.55 -5.93
N ASP A 93 -2.94 -23.36 -6.34
CA ASP A 93 -1.54 -22.95 -6.48
C ASP A 93 -1.41 -21.49 -6.06
N LEU A 94 -0.98 -21.28 -4.81
CA LEU A 94 -0.86 -19.93 -4.26
C LEU A 94 0.26 -19.14 -4.93
N ASP A 95 1.20 -19.76 -5.65
CA ASP A 95 2.24 -19.03 -6.38
C ASP A 95 1.75 -18.49 -7.73
N LYS A 96 0.54 -18.89 -8.16
CA LYS A 96 -0.08 -18.47 -9.40
C LYS A 96 -1.14 -17.41 -9.17
N LEU A 97 -0.99 -16.26 -9.84
CA LEU A 97 -2.03 -15.25 -9.86
C LEU A 97 -3.20 -15.64 -10.76
N VAL A 98 -4.40 -15.22 -10.35
CA VAL A 98 -5.60 -15.32 -11.17
C VAL A 98 -5.53 -14.26 -12.28
N PRO A 99 -5.66 -14.62 -13.56
CA PRO A 99 -5.77 -13.65 -14.65
C PRO A 99 -6.99 -12.76 -14.48
N GLY A 100 -6.80 -11.45 -14.57
CA GLY A 100 -7.86 -10.46 -14.42
C GLY A 100 -7.30 -9.08 -14.09
N THR A 101 -8.17 -8.12 -13.81
CA THR A 101 -7.78 -6.75 -13.46
C THR A 101 -8.63 -6.26 -12.30
N PHE A 102 -8.02 -5.50 -11.39
CA PHE A 102 -8.77 -4.78 -10.36
C PHE A 102 -9.34 -3.48 -10.93
N ALA A 103 -10.62 -3.24 -10.68
CA ALA A 103 -11.25 -1.94 -10.91
C ALA A 103 -11.59 -1.31 -9.55
N PHE A 104 -11.32 -0.01 -9.40
CA PHE A 104 -11.53 0.70 -8.15
C PHE A 104 -12.66 1.72 -8.28
N THR A 105 -13.38 1.92 -7.19
CA THR A 105 -14.43 2.94 -7.08
C THR A 105 -13.92 4.25 -6.47
N ASP A 106 -12.74 4.23 -5.84
CA ASP A 106 -12.11 5.38 -5.20
C ASP A 106 -10.86 5.86 -5.96
N SER A 107 -10.41 7.08 -5.66
CA SER A 107 -9.24 7.72 -6.28
C SER A 107 -7.91 7.38 -5.60
N GLU A 108 -7.95 6.80 -4.41
CA GLU A 108 -6.78 6.62 -3.54
C GLU A 108 -6.10 5.27 -3.79
N THR A 109 -6.85 4.32 -4.35
CA THR A 109 -6.37 2.99 -4.72
C THR A 109 -5.81 2.99 -6.15
N LYS A 110 -4.70 2.29 -6.34
CA LYS A 110 -3.97 2.19 -7.60
C LYS A 110 -3.51 0.78 -7.83
N THR A 111 -3.35 0.43 -9.10
CA THR A 111 -2.69 -0.83 -9.43
C THR A 111 -1.17 -0.71 -9.30
N VAL A 112 -0.53 -1.76 -8.79
CA VAL A 112 0.92 -1.95 -8.90
C VAL A 112 1.17 -2.95 -10.01
N ASP A 113 2.03 -2.58 -10.94
CA ASP A 113 2.55 -3.48 -11.96
C ASP A 113 3.71 -4.28 -11.35
N CYS A 114 3.58 -5.60 -11.37
CA CYS A 114 4.58 -6.52 -10.86
C CYS A 114 5.10 -7.46 -11.94
N SER A 115 4.90 -7.11 -13.22
CA SER A 115 5.20 -7.95 -14.39
C SER A 115 6.69 -8.27 -14.54
N ASP A 116 7.58 -7.46 -13.96
CA ASP A 116 9.02 -7.72 -13.89
C ASP A 116 9.39 -8.81 -12.86
N ILE A 117 8.39 -9.37 -12.17
CA ILE A 117 8.53 -10.45 -11.21
C ILE A 117 7.80 -11.67 -11.79
N PRO A 118 8.46 -12.84 -11.87
CA PRO A 118 7.82 -14.03 -12.39
C PRO A 118 6.52 -14.31 -11.61
N ASN A 119 5.44 -14.57 -12.37
CA ASN A 119 4.09 -14.92 -11.92
C ASN A 119 3.20 -13.80 -11.40
N VAL A 120 3.47 -12.52 -11.66
CA VAL A 120 2.74 -11.45 -10.98
C VAL A 120 2.26 -10.31 -11.90
N SER A 121 1.04 -10.39 -12.43
CA SER A 121 0.53 -9.43 -13.42
C SER A 121 -0.22 -8.21 -12.86
N TRP A 122 -0.93 -8.26 -11.72
CA TRP A 122 -1.73 -7.09 -11.24
C TRP A 122 -1.99 -7.08 -9.72
N HIS A 123 -1.69 -5.97 -9.02
CA HIS A 123 -2.09 -5.75 -7.61
C HIS A 123 -2.77 -4.42 -7.39
N ALA A 124 -3.36 -4.24 -6.21
CA ALA A 124 -3.92 -2.98 -5.74
C ALA A 124 -3.20 -2.48 -4.47
N GLU A 125 -2.88 -1.19 -4.41
CA GLU A 125 -2.33 -0.48 -3.25
C GLU A 125 -3.00 0.89 -3.07
N THR A 126 -2.83 1.55 -1.93
CA THR A 126 -3.27 2.96 -1.74
C THR A 126 -2.09 3.90 -1.62
N LYS A 127 -2.20 5.12 -2.20
CA LYS A 127 -1.28 6.21 -1.86
C LYS A 127 -1.58 6.74 -0.45
N LYS A 128 -0.52 7.06 0.29
CA LYS A 128 -0.58 7.88 1.51
C LYS A 128 -0.52 9.36 1.15
#